data_AF-A0A5N5KIZ6-F1
#
_entry.id   AF-A0A5N5KIZ6-F1
#
_cell.length_a   1.000
_cell.length_b   1.000
_cell.length_c   1.000
_cell.angle_alpha   90.00
_cell.angle_beta   90.00
_cell.angle_gamma   90.00
#
_symmetry.space_group_name_H-M   'P 1'
#
loop_
_entity.id
_entity.type
_entity.pdbx_description
1 polymer ?
#
loop_
_entity_poly.entity_id
_entity_poly.type
_entity_poly.pdbx_seq_one_letter_code
_entity_poly.pdbx_strand_id
1 'polypeptide(L)'
;MSKPYPRPRNPQVPLPSPNPPPSSPDFPYPGLRRTGDANTPRGRGLVATATFPAGSAIAAFPRPLLCLPDGEHVRTACDWCLRPGAGSSGTDDGGGADLGEVRPRPKLNACTGCRCVVYCSKTCQSAAWKAVHKLECPALRGVKDGVFGATRINGKETEAKGEGKWFVPTAVRCAMQLLLRLKTGDRDVRDAVGDIPFVGTTSGAKGVLEGNVHGFRDYEDGTMWKDLGAQARAALQSSGIELEGDKLAAAAEGVRGLLCRLQTNAFDRRDEDVGAAGVLLDVDLAMANHSCLPNAYVVFAGRTAILRAERDIGVGEEVEISYIDNNLSKAERQKALGLYHFGCQCRRCQEDLDVYQVCQSSSTIPLNILSLQPDLDLYKNPPIERNHYVYDAPRPPIDSPNYDLYHMTVGLKDKKMYAIEPFPSLYHQLVVRYETEELNLAYALAIACFLATQCHPYGHVVPFKPWRVKGLMMIAQLLSHTAPLSATGELGKKCGTTKTSRVLVDELAKMDQVSMCEAILRLVVHYGPMAHSDDWEVLRSARELLEDIAQLQGRERESAAIAAWVRDPEQSDARAFVDEMVLKPINVLASRSMGWVFYEALCGPNSVVPDAPGSSVRRLVCQP
;
A
#
# COMPACT_ATOMS: atom_id res chain seq x y z
N MET A 1 -30.88 33.32 -23.35
CA MET A 1 -29.73 32.94 -24.20
C MET A 1 -28.51 32.82 -23.31
N SER A 2 -28.34 31.65 -22.70
CA SER A 2 -27.21 31.30 -21.83
C SER A 2 -26.01 31.03 -22.72
N LYS A 3 -24.91 31.76 -22.50
CA LYS A 3 -23.65 31.55 -23.21
C LYS A 3 -23.16 30.11 -22.97
N PRO A 4 -22.74 29.37 -24.01
CA PRO A 4 -22.13 28.06 -23.81
C PRO A 4 -20.82 28.23 -23.04
N TYR A 5 -20.59 27.34 -22.08
CA TYR A 5 -19.29 27.18 -21.43
C TYR A 5 -18.20 27.05 -22.51
N PRO A 6 -17.08 27.77 -22.41
CA PRO A 6 -15.97 27.55 -23.33
C PRO A 6 -15.50 26.11 -23.16
N ARG A 7 -15.49 25.33 -24.24
CA ARG A 7 -14.81 24.03 -24.27
C ARG A 7 -13.36 24.26 -23.82
N PRO A 8 -12.84 23.54 -22.82
CA PRO A 8 -11.43 23.64 -22.50
C PRO A 8 -10.64 23.24 -23.76
N ARG A 9 -9.71 24.13 -24.17
CA ARG A 9 -8.71 23.78 -25.17
C ARG A 9 -7.95 22.57 -24.64
N ASN A 10 -7.77 21.57 -25.49
CA ASN A 10 -7.03 20.35 -25.21
C ASN A 10 -5.55 20.56 -25.63
N PRO A 11 -4.63 20.88 -24.71
CA PRO A 11 -3.24 20.50 -24.83
C PRO A 11 -3.10 19.12 -24.19
N GLN A 12 -2.31 18.21 -24.79
CA GLN A 12 -1.74 16.98 -24.19
C GLN A 12 -2.10 16.85 -22.72
N VAL A 13 -2.87 15.86 -22.23
CA VAL A 13 -3.18 15.72 -20.78
C VAL A 13 -1.87 15.91 -20.00
N PRO A 14 -1.58 17.11 -19.44
CA PRO A 14 -0.24 17.37 -18.97
C PRO A 14 -0.15 16.59 -17.68
N LEU A 15 0.78 15.63 -17.62
CA LEU A 15 1.03 14.98 -16.35
C LEU A 15 1.43 16.09 -15.37
N PRO A 16 0.74 16.22 -14.22
CA PRO A 16 1.16 17.15 -13.20
C PRO A 16 2.60 16.83 -12.78
N SER A 17 3.32 17.84 -12.28
CA SER A 17 4.73 17.66 -11.92
C SER A 17 4.93 16.40 -11.06
N PRO A 18 5.69 15.39 -11.54
CA PRO A 18 5.94 14.17 -10.77
C PRO A 18 6.88 14.44 -9.60
N ASN A 19 7.63 15.54 -9.68
CA ASN A 19 8.58 15.99 -8.68
C ASN A 19 7.94 17.07 -7.79
N PRO A 20 8.23 17.04 -6.48
CA PRO A 20 7.75 18.06 -5.56
C PRO A 20 8.35 19.43 -5.90
N PRO A 21 7.76 20.53 -5.41
CA PRO A 21 8.35 21.86 -5.51
C PRO A 21 9.79 21.88 -4.96
N PRO A 22 10.71 22.62 -5.59
CA PRO A 22 12.12 22.65 -5.17
C PRO A 22 12.26 23.26 -3.77
N SER A 23 12.85 22.50 -2.85
CA SER A 23 13.03 22.90 -1.45
C SER A 23 14.25 23.81 -1.22
N SER A 24 14.21 24.59 -0.14
CA SER A 24 15.34 25.39 0.35
C SER A 24 15.48 25.26 1.87
N PRO A 25 16.61 25.66 2.48
CA PRO A 25 16.76 25.63 3.94
C PRO A 25 15.68 26.43 4.69
N ASP A 26 15.23 27.56 4.13
CA ASP A 26 14.22 28.43 4.73
C ASP A 26 12.78 27.95 4.46
N PHE A 27 12.59 27.20 3.36
CA PHE A 27 11.31 26.61 2.96
C PHE A 27 11.53 25.16 2.53
N PRO A 28 11.68 24.23 3.50
CA PRO A 28 11.97 22.83 3.20
C PRO A 28 10.82 22.14 2.45
N TYR A 29 9.59 22.62 2.60
CA TYR A 29 8.40 22.13 1.91
C TYR A 29 7.59 23.30 1.33
N PRO A 30 7.99 23.85 0.18
CA PRO A 30 7.27 24.96 -0.44
C PRO A 30 5.82 24.58 -0.74
N GLY A 31 4.89 25.48 -0.46
CA GLY A 31 3.46 25.21 -0.64
C GLY A 31 2.80 24.46 0.52
N LEU A 32 3.53 24.15 1.60
CA LEU A 32 2.99 23.57 2.83
C LEU A 32 3.34 24.42 4.06
N ARG A 33 2.46 24.39 5.06
CA ARG A 33 2.70 24.99 6.37
C ARG A 33 2.03 24.18 7.47
N ARG A 34 2.71 23.99 8.60
CA ARG A 34 2.11 23.43 9.82
C ARG A 34 1.12 24.42 10.44
N THR A 35 -0.01 23.95 10.94
CA THR A 35 -0.85 24.75 11.85
C THR A 35 -0.21 24.77 13.24
N GLY A 36 -0.27 25.92 13.91
CA GLY A 36 0.47 26.15 15.15
C GLY A 36 -0.27 25.79 16.44
N ASP A 37 -1.59 25.58 16.40
CA ASP A 37 -2.39 25.46 17.61
C ASP A 37 -2.72 24.00 17.94
N ALA A 38 -2.09 23.47 18.99
CA ALA A 38 -2.37 22.13 19.50
C ALA A 38 -3.71 22.05 20.24
N ASN A 39 -4.35 23.18 20.55
CA ASN A 39 -5.62 23.22 21.30
C ASN A 39 -6.86 23.20 20.40
N THR A 40 -6.70 23.05 19.08
CA THR A 40 -7.85 22.81 18.22
C THR A 40 -8.38 21.38 18.43
N PRO A 41 -9.64 21.08 18.08
CA PRO A 41 -10.20 19.73 18.22
C PRO A 41 -9.42 18.63 17.49
N ARG A 42 -8.63 18.99 16.46
CA ARG A 42 -7.79 18.07 15.69
C ARG A 42 -6.29 18.28 15.95
N GLY A 43 -5.94 19.15 16.88
CA GLY A 43 -4.55 19.54 17.16
C GLY A 43 -3.87 20.27 15.98
N ARG A 44 -2.60 19.93 15.77
CA ARG A 44 -1.80 20.45 14.65
C ARG A 44 -2.19 19.74 13.35
N GLY A 45 -1.88 20.37 12.23
CA GLY A 45 -2.24 19.93 10.88
C GLY A 45 -1.22 20.40 9.84
N LEU A 46 -1.32 19.92 8.61
CA LEU A 46 -0.67 20.52 7.43
C LEU A 46 -1.71 21.28 6.61
N VAL A 47 -1.38 22.50 6.18
CA VAL A 47 -2.23 23.32 5.32
C VAL A 47 -1.48 23.69 4.05
N ALA A 48 -2.18 23.61 2.93
CA ALA A 48 -1.67 24.02 1.64
C ALA A 48 -1.54 25.56 1.56
N THR A 49 -0.36 26.05 1.19
CA THR A 49 -0.11 27.48 0.89
C THR A 49 0.03 27.74 -0.61
N ALA A 50 -0.09 26.69 -1.42
CA ALA A 50 -0.17 26.71 -2.87
C ALA A 50 -1.30 25.78 -3.34
N THR A 51 -1.66 25.85 -4.62
CA THR A 51 -2.59 24.90 -5.24
C THR A 51 -1.85 23.66 -5.73
N PHE A 52 -2.41 22.48 -5.51
CA PHE A 52 -1.86 21.21 -5.98
C PHE A 52 -2.89 20.48 -6.85
N PRO A 53 -2.66 20.30 -8.16
CA PRO A 53 -3.53 19.50 -9.01
C PRO A 53 -3.53 18.01 -8.61
N ALA A 54 -4.63 17.31 -8.87
CA ALA A 54 -4.73 15.86 -8.69
C ALA A 54 -3.55 15.12 -9.34
N GLY A 55 -2.84 14.28 -8.59
CA GLY A 55 -1.68 13.50 -9.04
C GLY A 55 -0.32 14.20 -8.91
N SER A 56 -0.29 15.49 -8.55
CA SER A 56 0.97 16.21 -8.30
C SER A 56 1.66 15.75 -7.02
N ALA A 57 2.99 15.78 -7.02
CA ALA A 57 3.77 15.66 -5.79
C ALA A 57 3.65 16.97 -4.98
N ILE A 58 3.17 16.87 -3.74
CA ILE A 58 3.03 17.99 -2.81
C ILE A 58 4.39 18.28 -2.16
N ALA A 59 5.03 17.25 -1.61
CA ALA A 59 6.33 17.35 -0.94
C ALA A 59 7.04 15.99 -0.89
N ALA A 60 8.37 16.01 -0.80
CA ALA A 60 9.17 14.83 -0.49
C ALA A 60 9.94 15.01 0.81
N PHE A 61 10.03 13.93 1.58
CA PHE A 61 10.59 13.86 2.93
C PHE A 61 11.79 12.89 2.92
N PRO A 62 12.97 13.30 2.43
CA PRO A 62 14.13 12.42 2.24
C PRO A 62 14.97 12.23 3.52
N ARG A 63 14.67 12.97 4.59
CA ARG A 63 15.43 12.98 5.85
C ARG A 63 14.55 12.62 7.04
N PRO A 64 13.91 11.44 7.05
CA PRO A 64 13.07 11.06 8.18
C PRO A 64 13.92 10.95 9.46
N LEU A 65 13.31 11.33 10.59
CA LEU A 65 13.90 11.25 11.92
C LEU A 65 14.28 9.81 12.28
N LEU A 66 13.46 8.84 11.88
CA LEU A 66 13.76 7.41 11.93
C LEU A 66 13.39 6.76 10.60
N CYS A 67 14.23 5.83 10.13
CA CYS A 67 13.79 4.84 9.15
C CYS A 67 14.69 3.61 9.22
N LEU A 68 14.11 2.45 9.55
CA LEU A 68 14.78 1.18 9.78
C LEU A 68 13.89 0.00 9.35
N PRO A 69 14.48 -1.16 8.97
CA PRO A 69 13.70 -2.35 8.66
C PRO A 69 13.05 -2.90 9.93
N ASP A 70 11.88 -3.52 9.79
CA ASP A 70 11.24 -4.20 10.92
C ASP A 70 12.07 -5.40 11.40
N GLY A 71 11.64 -6.00 12.52
CA GLY A 71 12.34 -7.12 13.15
C GLY A 71 12.46 -8.36 12.25
N GLU A 72 11.48 -8.60 11.38
CA GLU A 72 11.50 -9.74 10.45
C GLU A 72 12.52 -9.53 9.34
N HIS A 73 12.67 -8.27 8.90
CA HIS A 73 13.50 -7.87 7.77
C HIS A 73 14.91 -7.39 8.15
N VAL A 74 15.26 -7.28 9.43
CA VAL A 74 16.54 -6.69 9.90
C VAL A 74 17.81 -7.37 9.35
N ARG A 75 17.73 -8.65 8.96
CA ARG A 75 18.85 -9.40 8.35
C ARG A 75 18.67 -9.70 6.86
N THR A 76 17.51 -9.40 6.30
CA THR A 76 17.14 -9.68 4.91
C THR A 76 16.96 -8.41 4.08
N ALA A 77 16.94 -7.23 4.72
CA ALA A 77 16.89 -5.92 4.10
C ALA A 77 18.08 -5.05 4.51
N CYS A 78 18.53 -4.18 3.61
CA CYS A 78 19.55 -3.21 3.93
C CYS A 78 19.07 -2.25 5.03
N ASP A 79 19.83 -2.16 6.11
CA ASP A 79 19.49 -1.37 7.30
C ASP A 79 19.51 0.16 7.09
N TRP A 80 19.90 0.61 5.90
CA TRP A 80 19.83 2.00 5.49
C TRP A 80 18.74 2.24 4.44
N CYS A 81 18.83 1.61 3.27
CA CYS A 81 17.91 1.89 2.16
C CYS A 81 16.68 0.98 2.10
N LEU A 82 16.54 0.04 3.05
CA LEU A 82 15.47 -0.97 3.14
C LEU A 82 15.39 -1.97 1.97
N ARG A 83 16.24 -1.86 0.96
CA ARG A 83 16.26 -2.78 -0.18
C ARG A 83 16.55 -4.22 0.29
N PRO A 84 15.70 -5.20 -0.04
CA PRO A 84 15.93 -6.61 0.29
C PRO A 84 17.15 -7.20 -0.40
N GLY A 85 17.70 -8.25 0.19
CA GLY A 85 18.90 -8.94 -0.25
C GLY A 85 18.62 -10.16 -1.11
N ALA A 86 19.64 -10.63 -1.83
CA ALA A 86 19.53 -11.88 -2.59
C ALA A 86 19.16 -13.04 -1.65
N GLY A 87 18.10 -13.80 -1.99
CA GLY A 87 17.64 -14.95 -1.23
C GLY A 87 16.67 -14.64 -0.08
N SER A 88 16.21 -13.40 0.09
CA SER A 88 14.99 -13.18 0.88
C SER A 88 13.78 -13.57 0.03
N SER A 89 13.02 -14.59 0.41
CA SER A 89 11.64 -14.70 -0.10
C SER A 89 10.90 -13.47 0.40
N GLY A 90 10.18 -12.75 -0.47
CA GLY A 90 9.17 -11.83 0.02
C GLY A 90 8.24 -12.64 0.91
N THR A 91 8.01 -12.23 2.14
CA THR A 91 7.01 -12.88 2.98
C THR A 91 5.64 -12.66 2.35
N ASP A 92 4.85 -13.74 2.34
CA ASP A 92 3.55 -13.92 1.70
C ASP A 92 2.42 -13.08 2.34
N ASP A 93 2.59 -11.76 2.45
CA ASP A 93 1.50 -10.86 2.82
C ASP A 93 0.81 -10.40 1.53
N GLY A 94 -0.11 -11.23 1.04
CA GLY A 94 -0.75 -11.16 -0.28
C GLY A 94 -1.10 -9.74 -0.75
N GLY A 95 -0.50 -9.32 -1.87
CA GLY A 95 -0.75 -7.99 -2.45
C GLY A 95 0.03 -7.66 -3.73
N GLY A 96 1.25 -8.16 -3.90
CA GLY A 96 2.02 -7.96 -5.13
C GLY A 96 2.15 -9.27 -5.91
N ALA A 97 1.74 -9.30 -7.18
CA ALA A 97 2.36 -10.25 -8.10
C ALA A 97 3.88 -10.04 -8.05
N ASP A 98 4.63 -11.14 -8.14
CA ASP A 98 6.06 -11.09 -8.40
C ASP A 98 6.24 -10.36 -9.74
N LEU A 99 6.50 -9.04 -9.67
CA LEU A 99 6.52 -8.18 -10.84
C LEU A 99 7.73 -8.44 -11.76
N GLY A 100 8.47 -9.54 -11.54
CA GLY A 100 9.76 -9.81 -12.17
C GLY A 100 10.76 -8.75 -11.73
N GLU A 101 11.61 -9.08 -10.75
CA GLU A 101 12.64 -8.17 -10.26
C GLU A 101 13.53 -7.63 -11.39
N VAL A 102 13.36 -6.36 -11.73
CA VAL A 102 14.15 -5.70 -12.79
C VAL A 102 15.57 -5.43 -12.31
N ARG A 103 15.76 -5.28 -10.99
CA ARG A 103 17.10 -5.13 -10.41
C ARG A 103 17.48 -6.35 -9.57
N PRO A 104 18.56 -7.07 -9.93
CA PRO A 104 19.01 -8.20 -9.14
C PRO A 104 19.25 -7.76 -7.69
N ARG A 105 18.63 -8.48 -6.75
CA ARG A 105 18.80 -8.19 -5.33
C ARG A 105 20.28 -8.23 -4.95
N PRO A 106 20.76 -7.24 -4.18
CA PRO A 106 22.15 -7.16 -3.81
C PRO A 106 22.50 -8.24 -2.78
N LYS A 107 23.74 -8.72 -2.82
CA LYS A 107 24.31 -9.42 -1.67
C LYS A 107 24.42 -8.45 -0.50
N LEU A 108 23.86 -8.82 0.65
CA LEU A 108 23.96 -8.01 1.87
C LEU A 108 25.18 -8.42 2.71
N ASN A 109 25.84 -7.43 3.30
CA ASN A 109 27.02 -7.63 4.14
C ASN A 109 26.71 -7.18 5.57
N ALA A 110 26.94 -8.06 6.54
CA ALA A 110 26.72 -7.73 7.95
C ALA A 110 27.73 -6.68 8.45
N CYS A 111 27.28 -5.81 9.36
CA CYS A 111 28.20 -4.95 10.09
C CYS A 111 29.25 -5.81 10.82
N THR A 112 30.54 -5.53 10.62
CA THR A 112 31.62 -6.28 11.28
C THR A 112 31.66 -6.05 12.79
N GLY A 113 31.11 -4.93 13.27
CA GLY A 113 31.07 -4.55 14.67
C GLY A 113 30.05 -5.33 15.50
N CYS A 114 28.76 -5.26 15.17
CA CYS A 114 27.69 -5.93 15.92
C CYS A 114 27.26 -7.27 15.28
N ARG A 115 27.36 -7.38 13.95
CA ARG A 115 26.79 -8.46 13.11
C ARG A 115 25.26 -8.60 13.20
N CYS A 116 24.56 -7.62 13.77
CA CYS A 116 23.11 -7.64 13.95
C CYS A 116 22.34 -7.08 12.74
N VAL A 117 22.96 -6.14 12.00
CA VAL A 117 22.36 -5.47 10.84
C VAL A 117 23.20 -5.70 9.58
N VAL A 118 22.58 -5.52 8.41
CA VAL A 118 23.18 -5.80 7.11
C VAL A 118 23.05 -4.62 6.14
N TYR A 119 23.98 -4.49 5.20
CA TYR A 119 24.01 -3.41 4.22
C TYR A 119 24.25 -3.93 2.80
N CYS A 120 23.58 -3.34 1.81
CA CYS A 120 23.78 -3.66 0.40
C CYS A 120 25.08 -3.09 -0.18
N SER A 121 25.68 -2.09 0.46
CA SER A 121 26.89 -1.41 -0.02
C SER A 121 27.64 -0.71 1.10
N LYS A 122 28.93 -0.43 0.88
CA LYS A 122 29.75 0.44 1.77
C LYS A 122 29.16 1.85 1.88
N THR A 123 28.52 2.35 0.82
CA THR A 123 27.82 3.65 0.82
C THR A 123 26.68 3.66 1.83
N CYS A 124 25.81 2.65 1.79
CA CYS A 124 24.71 2.51 2.75
C CYS A 124 25.22 2.32 4.18
N GLN A 125 26.24 1.47 4.39
CA GLN A 125 26.86 1.29 5.71
C GLN A 125 27.43 2.61 6.26
N SER A 126 28.12 3.39 5.42
CA SER A 126 28.71 4.67 5.82
C SER A 126 27.66 5.72 6.14
N ALA A 127 26.56 5.75 5.37
CA ALA A 127 25.45 6.64 5.62
C ALA A 127 24.73 6.31 6.94
N ALA A 128 24.43 5.03 7.18
CA ALA A 128 23.88 4.56 8.45
C ALA A 128 24.81 4.87 9.64
N TRP A 129 26.12 4.66 9.48
CA TRP A 129 27.12 4.97 10.51
C TRP A 129 27.08 6.45 10.92
N LYS A 130 27.04 7.36 9.95
CA LYS A 130 26.98 8.80 10.20
C LYS A 130 25.68 9.21 10.89
N ALA A 131 24.55 8.62 10.47
CA ALA A 131 23.23 8.97 10.96
C ALA A 131 22.97 8.48 12.40
N VAL A 132 23.14 7.19 12.66
CA VAL A 132 22.78 6.61 13.98
C VAL A 132 23.55 5.33 14.34
N HIS A 133 24.01 4.55 13.35
CA HIS A 133 24.55 3.22 13.61
C HIS A 133 25.83 3.24 14.48
N LYS A 134 26.64 4.30 14.42
CA LYS A 134 27.80 4.48 15.30
C LYS A 134 27.42 4.46 16.79
N LEU A 135 26.23 4.96 17.12
CA LEU A 135 25.71 5.03 18.49
C LEU A 135 25.07 3.69 18.89
N GLU A 136 24.33 3.06 17.97
CA GLU A 136 23.58 1.83 18.25
C GLU A 136 24.44 0.56 18.16
N CYS A 137 25.57 0.57 17.43
CA CYS A 137 26.38 -0.62 17.20
C CYS A 137 26.89 -1.28 18.50
N PRO A 138 27.41 -0.53 19.50
CA PRO A 138 27.77 -1.10 20.80
C PRO A 138 26.56 -1.70 21.55
N ALA A 139 25.41 -1.00 21.52
CA ALA A 139 24.16 -1.47 22.12
C ALA A 139 23.69 -2.80 21.50
N LEU A 140 23.62 -2.88 20.17
CA LEU A 140 23.26 -4.10 19.44
C LEU A 140 24.24 -5.26 19.70
N ARG A 141 25.54 -4.96 19.84
CA ARG A 141 26.53 -5.96 20.24
C ARG A 141 26.24 -6.49 21.64
N GLY A 142 25.97 -5.62 22.60
CA GLY A 142 25.62 -6.03 23.97
C GLY A 142 24.36 -6.90 24.03
N VAL A 143 23.32 -6.59 23.25
CA VAL A 143 22.13 -7.43 23.15
C VAL A 143 22.48 -8.83 22.63
N LYS A 144 23.27 -8.91 21.56
CA LYS A 144 23.71 -10.18 20.96
C LYS A 144 24.57 -11.01 21.90
N ASP A 145 25.44 -10.35 22.66
CA ASP A 145 26.35 -11.01 23.60
C ASP A 145 25.63 -11.43 24.91
N GLY A 146 24.30 -11.25 24.97
CA GLY A 146 23.45 -11.65 26.11
C GLY A 146 23.51 -10.69 27.29
N VAL A 147 24.16 -9.52 27.15
CA VAL A 147 24.35 -8.54 28.21
C VAL A 147 23.03 -7.84 28.58
N PHE A 148 22.11 -7.70 27.63
CA PHE A 148 20.88 -6.90 27.77
C PHE A 148 19.57 -7.69 27.62
N GLY A 149 19.59 -9.02 27.79
CA GLY A 149 18.40 -9.87 27.80
C GLY A 149 17.69 -9.96 26.44
N ALA A 150 18.12 -10.86 25.57
CA ALA A 150 17.42 -11.09 24.31
C ALA A 150 16.18 -11.98 24.51
N THR A 151 15.04 -11.56 23.97
CA THR A 151 13.87 -12.42 23.85
C THR A 151 14.18 -13.50 22.81
N ARG A 152 14.23 -14.77 23.23
CA ARG A 152 14.20 -15.91 22.31
C ARG A 152 12.79 -15.99 21.72
N ILE A 153 12.66 -15.98 20.40
CA ILE A 153 11.42 -16.42 19.74
C ILE A 153 11.57 -17.89 19.34
N ASN A 154 10.49 -18.63 19.57
CA ASN A 154 10.31 -20.08 19.57
C ASN A 154 10.78 -20.78 20.85
N GLY A 155 9.84 -20.87 21.81
CA GLY A 155 9.99 -21.70 23.00
C GLY A 155 10.29 -23.15 22.63
N LYS A 156 11.55 -23.55 22.83
CA LYS A 156 11.94 -24.78 23.52
C LYS A 156 13.27 -24.49 24.22
N GLU A 157 13.29 -24.68 25.54
CA GLU A 157 14.51 -24.68 26.35
C GLU A 157 15.32 -25.95 26.07
N THR A 158 15.74 -26.18 24.84
CA THR A 158 16.65 -27.30 24.55
C THR A 158 17.57 -26.95 23.40
N GLU A 159 18.86 -27.23 23.63
CA GLU A 159 19.97 -27.31 22.66
C GLU A 159 20.86 -26.06 22.52
N ALA A 160 21.88 -26.09 23.39
CA ALA A 160 23.30 -25.88 23.12
C ALA A 160 23.74 -25.32 21.76
N LYS A 161 24.57 -24.27 21.84
CA LYS A 161 25.62 -23.88 20.87
C LYS A 161 25.16 -23.64 19.41
N GLY A 162 24.95 -22.36 19.09
CA GLY A 162 25.07 -21.82 17.74
C GLY A 162 23.74 -21.49 17.05
N GLU A 163 23.67 -20.30 16.45
CA GLU A 163 22.72 -19.93 15.38
C GLU A 163 21.27 -19.48 15.72
N GLY A 164 21.00 -18.91 16.90
CA GLY A 164 19.76 -18.14 17.12
C GLY A 164 19.78 -16.75 16.44
N LYS A 165 18.69 -16.34 15.78
CA LYS A 165 18.50 -14.96 15.27
C LYS A 165 18.32 -13.99 16.46
N TRP A 166 19.35 -13.20 16.77
CA TRP A 166 19.27 -12.13 17.77
C TRP A 166 18.59 -10.91 17.12
N PHE A 167 17.46 -10.46 17.67
CA PHE A 167 16.82 -9.22 17.22
C PHE A 167 16.23 -8.42 18.38
N VAL A 168 16.27 -7.09 18.26
CA VAL A 168 15.58 -6.16 19.14
C VAL A 168 14.21 -5.89 18.50
N PRO A 169 13.08 -6.02 19.22
CA PRO A 169 11.77 -5.71 18.66
C PRO A 169 11.72 -4.31 18.04
N THR A 170 10.99 -4.15 16.94
CA THR A 170 11.01 -2.91 16.12
C THR A 170 10.79 -1.65 16.96
N ALA A 171 9.75 -1.62 17.78
CA ALA A 171 9.44 -0.48 18.65
C ALA A 171 10.57 -0.17 19.67
N VAL A 172 11.17 -1.21 20.25
CA VAL A 172 12.31 -1.10 21.18
C VAL A 172 13.53 -0.54 20.46
N ARG A 173 13.82 -0.99 19.23
CA ARG A 173 14.94 -0.49 18.43
C ARG A 173 14.73 0.96 18.00
N CYS A 174 13.51 1.35 17.62
CA CYS A 174 13.14 2.74 17.34
C CYS A 174 13.39 3.63 18.56
N ALA A 175 12.86 3.26 19.73
CA ALA A 175 13.09 3.99 20.97
C ALA A 175 14.58 4.06 21.33
N MET A 176 15.31 2.95 21.21
CA MET A 176 16.76 2.89 21.45
C MET A 176 17.53 3.88 20.56
N GLN A 177 17.26 3.94 19.25
CA GLN A 177 17.90 4.91 18.34
C GLN A 177 17.66 6.36 18.78
N LEU A 178 16.44 6.70 19.21
CA LEU A 178 16.10 8.04 19.68
C LEU A 178 16.77 8.37 21.03
N LEU A 179 16.79 7.43 21.98
CA LEU A 179 17.45 7.60 23.27
C LEU A 179 18.96 7.85 23.12
N LEU A 180 19.60 7.07 22.24
CA LEU A 180 21.03 7.23 21.95
C LEU A 180 21.34 8.59 21.33
N ARG A 181 20.47 9.11 20.45
CA ARG A 181 20.61 10.45 19.87
C ARG A 181 20.37 11.55 20.90
N LEU A 182 19.35 11.43 21.75
CA LEU A 182 19.10 12.36 22.86
C LEU A 182 20.28 12.44 23.83
N LYS A 183 20.94 11.31 24.13
CA LYS A 183 22.16 11.26 24.95
C LYS A 183 23.30 12.11 24.37
N THR A 184 23.36 12.24 23.05
CA THR A 184 24.34 13.10 22.35
C THR A 184 23.91 14.56 22.20
N GLY A 185 22.72 14.93 22.69
CA GLY A 185 22.19 16.29 22.60
C GLY A 185 21.57 16.64 21.24
N ASP A 186 21.09 15.64 20.50
CA ASP A 186 20.43 15.83 19.20
C ASP A 186 19.15 16.69 19.34
N ARG A 187 19.20 17.91 18.80
CA ARG A 187 18.11 18.88 18.90
C ARG A 187 16.90 18.49 18.07
N ASP A 188 17.09 17.92 16.88
CA ASP A 188 15.97 17.53 16.01
C ASP A 188 15.13 16.43 16.68
N VAL A 189 15.78 15.49 17.37
CA VAL A 189 15.07 14.48 18.17
C VAL A 189 14.37 15.13 19.36
N ARG A 190 15.04 16.00 20.12
CA ARG A 190 14.44 16.67 21.28
C ARG A 190 13.22 17.51 20.90
N ASP A 191 13.30 18.27 19.81
CA ASP A 191 12.21 19.11 19.31
C ASP A 191 11.04 18.24 18.82
N ALA A 192 11.32 17.04 18.31
CA ALA A 192 10.30 16.08 17.90
C ALA A 192 9.58 15.43 19.10
N VAL A 193 10.33 14.82 20.04
CA VAL A 193 9.76 13.91 21.05
C VAL A 193 9.80 14.44 22.48
N GLY A 194 10.52 15.53 22.73
CA GLY A 194 10.71 16.12 24.05
C GLY A 194 11.85 15.49 24.84
N ASP A 195 12.01 15.96 26.08
CA ASP A 195 12.99 15.44 27.02
C ASP A 195 12.50 14.14 27.67
N ILE A 196 13.45 13.25 27.94
CA ILE A 196 13.24 12.03 28.72
C ILE A 196 14.01 12.17 30.04
N PRO A 197 13.38 11.95 31.22
CA PRO A 197 14.05 12.06 32.51
C PRO A 197 15.32 11.21 32.56
N PHE A 198 16.42 11.80 33.06
CA PHE A 198 17.72 11.14 33.23
C PHE A 198 18.40 10.65 31.94
N VAL A 199 17.91 11.05 30.75
CA VAL A 199 18.53 10.70 29.46
C VAL A 199 18.98 11.96 28.74
N GLY A 200 20.30 12.12 28.62
CA GLY A 200 20.91 13.28 27.95
C GLY A 200 20.73 14.59 28.73
N THR A 201 20.79 15.72 28.02
CA THR A 201 20.53 17.04 28.60
C THR A 201 19.05 17.38 28.51
N THR A 202 18.48 17.88 29.62
CA THR A 202 17.06 18.25 29.72
C THR A 202 16.91 19.77 29.81
N SER A 203 15.95 20.33 29.08
CA SER A 203 15.57 21.74 29.08
C SER A 203 14.09 21.97 29.43
N GLY A 204 13.34 20.91 29.72
CA GLY A 204 11.87 20.94 29.90
C GLY A 204 11.10 20.91 28.57
N ALA A 205 11.73 20.46 27.48
CA ALA A 205 11.10 20.38 26.17
C ALA A 205 10.01 19.29 26.13
N LYS A 206 8.83 19.60 25.58
CA LYS A 206 7.70 18.65 25.46
C LYS A 206 7.67 17.86 24.15
N GLY A 207 8.41 18.31 23.13
CA GLY A 207 8.34 17.80 21.78
C GLY A 207 7.08 18.28 21.03
N VAL A 208 7.11 18.21 19.70
CA VAL A 208 5.99 18.59 18.82
C VAL A 208 5.08 17.41 18.43
N LEU A 209 5.55 16.17 18.54
CA LEU A 209 4.74 14.99 18.20
C LEU A 209 3.73 14.66 19.30
N GLU A 210 2.49 14.39 18.89
CA GLU A 210 1.41 13.98 19.81
C GLU A 210 1.64 12.55 20.29
N GLY A 211 1.47 12.31 21.58
CA GLY A 211 1.65 10.99 22.17
C GLY A 211 0.37 10.34 22.65
N ASN A 212 -0.74 11.08 22.81
CA ASN A 212 -2.01 10.56 23.34
C ASN A 212 -1.84 9.66 24.58
N VAL A 213 -0.90 10.01 25.47
CA VAL A 213 -0.45 9.14 26.56
C VAL A 213 -1.59 8.72 27.48
N HIS A 214 -2.53 9.64 27.75
CA HIS A 214 -3.75 9.34 28.49
C HIS A 214 -4.65 8.33 27.75
N GLY A 215 -4.81 8.52 26.43
CA GLY A 215 -5.57 7.59 25.59
C GLY A 215 -5.01 6.17 25.64
N PHE A 216 -3.68 5.99 25.54
CA PHE A 216 -3.05 4.67 25.66
C PHE A 216 -3.17 4.06 27.06
N ARG A 217 -3.11 4.88 28.11
CA ARG A 217 -3.24 4.43 29.50
C ARG A 217 -4.62 3.84 29.77
N ASP A 218 -5.65 4.44 29.18
CA ASP A 218 -7.05 4.08 29.37
C ASP A 218 -7.59 3.17 28.25
N TYR A 219 -6.72 2.73 27.32
CA TYR A 219 -7.12 1.92 26.16
C TYR A 219 -7.45 0.48 26.54
N GLU A 220 -8.66 0.04 26.18
CA GLU A 220 -9.17 -1.32 26.38
C GLU A 220 -8.98 -1.81 27.84
N ASP A 221 -8.32 -2.95 28.05
CA ASP A 221 -8.08 -3.56 29.37
C ASP A 221 -6.73 -3.17 29.99
N GLY A 222 -6.04 -2.19 29.39
CA GLY A 222 -4.72 -1.71 29.81
C GLY A 222 -3.57 -2.64 29.43
N THR A 223 -3.79 -3.70 28.65
CA THR A 223 -2.72 -4.60 28.17
C THR A 223 -1.68 -3.83 27.35
N MET A 224 -2.13 -2.98 26.41
CA MET A 224 -1.23 -2.15 25.62
C MET A 224 -0.35 -1.24 26.48
N TRP A 225 -0.89 -0.63 27.53
CA TRP A 225 -0.13 0.22 28.43
C TRP A 225 0.96 -0.55 29.19
N LYS A 226 0.65 -1.77 29.63
CA LYS A 226 1.62 -2.68 30.27
C LYS A 226 2.74 -3.07 29.29
N ASP A 227 2.39 -3.40 28.06
CA ASP A 227 3.33 -3.77 27.00
C ASP A 227 4.28 -2.63 26.66
N LEU A 228 3.75 -1.41 26.49
CA LEU A 228 4.58 -0.22 26.30
C LEU A 228 5.52 0.01 27.49
N GLY A 229 5.10 -0.33 28.72
CA GLY A 229 5.95 -0.32 29.90
C GLY A 229 7.06 -1.35 29.92
N ALA A 230 6.82 -2.55 29.37
CA ALA A 230 7.86 -3.57 29.20
C ALA A 230 8.86 -3.14 28.12
N GLN A 231 8.37 -2.67 26.97
CA GLN A 231 9.20 -2.15 25.88
C GLN A 231 10.06 -0.96 26.31
N ALA A 232 9.52 -0.06 27.15
CA ALA A 232 10.26 1.09 27.67
C ALA A 232 11.49 0.67 28.48
N ARG A 233 11.33 -0.32 29.37
CA ARG A 233 12.46 -0.87 30.16
C ARG A 233 13.48 -1.58 29.25
N ALA A 234 12.98 -2.37 28.29
CA ALA A 234 13.84 -3.04 27.32
C ALA A 234 14.65 -2.04 26.47
N ALA A 235 14.06 -0.90 26.10
CA ALA A 235 14.74 0.15 25.34
C ALA A 235 15.83 0.84 26.15
N LEU A 236 15.59 1.17 27.43
CA LEU A 236 16.60 1.73 28.33
C LEU A 236 17.78 0.76 28.52
N GLN A 237 17.46 -0.51 28.83
CA GLN A 237 18.45 -1.56 29.02
C GLN A 237 19.29 -1.76 27.75
N SER A 238 18.64 -1.93 26.59
CA SER A 238 19.33 -2.12 25.31
C SER A 238 20.17 -0.92 24.90
N SER A 239 19.80 0.29 25.35
CA SER A 239 20.58 1.52 25.10
C SER A 239 21.83 1.65 25.98
N GLY A 240 22.07 0.72 26.91
CA GLY A 240 23.15 0.83 27.91
C GLY A 240 22.94 2.01 28.86
N ILE A 241 21.69 2.34 29.17
CA ILE A 241 21.32 3.38 30.14
C ILE A 241 21.08 2.70 31.48
N GLU A 242 22.09 2.76 32.35
CA GLU A 242 22.07 2.15 33.68
C GLU A 242 21.44 3.13 34.69
N LEU A 243 20.22 2.82 35.11
CA LEU A 243 19.46 3.57 36.12
C LEU A 243 18.85 2.58 37.11
N GLU A 244 18.66 3.01 38.34
CA GLU A 244 18.07 2.20 39.42
C GLU A 244 17.00 2.99 40.18
N GLY A 245 16.13 2.26 40.90
CA GLY A 245 15.10 2.82 41.77
C GLY A 245 14.20 3.84 41.06
N ASP A 246 13.96 4.97 41.72
CA ASP A 246 13.08 6.04 41.24
C ASP A 246 13.54 6.66 39.92
N LYS A 247 14.86 6.70 39.68
CA LYS A 247 15.41 7.23 38.42
C LYS A 247 15.03 6.34 37.24
N LEU A 248 15.13 5.03 37.41
CA LEU A 248 14.71 4.06 36.40
C LEU A 248 13.20 4.16 36.13
N ALA A 249 12.39 4.26 37.19
CA ALA A 249 10.95 4.38 37.07
C ALA A 249 10.53 5.64 36.28
N ALA A 250 11.13 6.79 36.60
CA ALA A 250 10.86 8.05 35.92
C ALA A 250 11.34 8.05 34.45
N ALA A 251 12.52 7.50 34.18
CA ALA A 251 13.01 7.35 32.81
C ALA A 251 12.09 6.41 32.01
N ALA A 252 11.69 5.26 32.58
CA ALA A 252 10.82 4.30 31.91
C ALA A 252 9.45 4.89 31.58
N GLU A 253 8.87 5.74 32.43
CA GLU A 253 7.62 6.46 32.12
C GLU A 253 7.82 7.46 30.96
N GLY A 254 8.95 8.18 30.95
CA GLY A 254 9.31 9.05 29.82
C GLY A 254 9.44 8.27 28.51
N VAL A 255 10.13 7.13 28.53
CA VAL A 255 10.29 6.25 27.35
C VAL A 255 8.95 5.62 26.94
N ARG A 256 8.05 5.33 27.88
CA ARG A 256 6.69 4.90 27.54
C ARG A 256 5.97 6.00 26.75
N GLY A 257 6.05 7.25 27.19
CA GLY A 257 5.50 8.39 26.44
C GLY A 257 6.16 8.60 25.07
N LEU A 258 7.44 8.25 24.91
CA LEU A 258 8.11 8.20 23.61
C LEU A 258 7.53 7.10 22.71
N LEU A 259 7.30 5.90 23.25
CA LEU A 259 6.71 4.79 22.51
C LEU A 259 5.27 5.10 22.07
N CYS A 260 4.48 5.79 22.90
CA CYS A 260 3.17 6.28 22.49
C CYS A 260 3.26 7.24 21.28
N ARG A 261 4.24 8.16 21.26
CA ARG A 261 4.50 9.02 20.08
C ARG A 261 4.92 8.21 18.85
N LEU A 262 5.75 7.18 19.01
CA LEU A 262 6.10 6.29 17.91
C LEU A 262 4.85 5.59 17.36
N GLN A 263 3.99 5.05 18.23
CA GLN A 263 2.75 4.37 17.83
C GLN A 263 1.78 5.31 17.10
N THR A 264 1.68 6.57 17.52
CA THR A 264 0.74 7.53 16.92
C THR A 264 1.24 8.16 15.62
N ASN A 265 2.56 8.31 15.43
CA ASN A 265 3.12 9.16 14.36
C ASN A 265 4.00 8.41 13.35
N ALA A 266 4.43 7.19 13.65
CA ALA A 266 5.28 6.45 12.72
C ALA A 266 4.43 5.80 11.62
N PHE A 267 4.97 5.79 10.42
CA PHE A 267 4.38 5.17 9.24
C PHE A 267 4.93 3.75 9.10
N ASP A 268 4.03 2.80 8.85
CA ASP A 268 4.40 1.51 8.29
C ASP A 268 4.95 1.74 6.90
N ARG A 269 6.28 1.70 6.80
CA ARG A 269 7.01 1.84 5.54
C ARG A 269 6.98 0.47 4.88
N ARG A 270 5.95 0.19 4.10
CA ARG A 270 5.88 -0.97 3.20
C ARG A 270 5.97 -0.54 1.75
N ASP A 271 6.76 -1.27 0.99
CA ASP A 271 6.89 -1.16 -0.46
C ASP A 271 6.95 -2.58 -0.99
N GLU A 272 5.77 -3.10 -1.29
CA GLU A 272 5.55 -4.47 -1.74
C GLU A 272 6.35 -4.75 -3.03
N ASP A 273 6.56 -3.75 -3.88
CA ASP A 273 7.18 -3.92 -5.20
C ASP A 273 8.64 -4.34 -5.07
N VAL A 274 9.35 -3.78 -4.09
CA VAL A 274 10.72 -4.19 -3.76
C VAL A 274 10.78 -5.13 -2.55
N GLY A 275 9.64 -5.54 -1.96
CA GLY A 275 9.58 -6.33 -0.72
C GLY A 275 10.21 -5.64 0.51
N ALA A 276 10.29 -4.30 0.49
CA ALA A 276 10.93 -3.55 1.57
C ALA A 276 9.88 -3.18 2.64
N ALA A 277 10.11 -3.62 3.87
CA ALA A 277 9.25 -3.34 5.01
C ALA A 277 10.04 -2.75 6.19
N GLY A 278 9.40 -1.87 6.94
CA GLY A 278 10.00 -1.19 8.08
C GLY A 278 9.15 -0.07 8.64
N VAL A 279 9.76 0.76 9.46
CA VAL A 279 9.12 1.91 10.11
C VAL A 279 9.79 3.18 9.62
N LEU A 280 9.01 4.23 9.37
CA LEU A 280 9.49 5.57 9.04
C LEU A 280 8.79 6.61 9.93
N LEU A 281 9.56 7.52 10.52
CA LEU A 281 9.02 8.68 11.23
C LEU A 281 9.60 9.95 10.61
N ASP A 282 8.74 10.75 9.99
CA ASP A 282 9.07 12.11 9.57
C ASP A 282 8.16 13.10 10.32
N VAL A 283 8.75 14.10 10.96
CA VAL A 283 8.05 15.00 11.89
C VAL A 283 7.08 15.92 11.17
N ASP A 284 7.43 16.38 9.97
CA ASP A 284 6.56 17.26 9.17
C ASP A 284 5.41 16.48 8.58
N LEU A 285 5.70 15.30 8.01
CA LEU A 285 4.68 14.45 7.42
C LEU A 285 3.65 13.96 8.46
N ALA A 286 4.10 13.67 9.69
CA ALA A 286 3.22 13.25 10.79
C ALA A 286 2.19 14.33 11.21
N MET A 287 2.31 15.56 10.72
CA MET A 287 1.30 16.61 10.94
C MET A 287 0.10 16.47 9.99
N ALA A 288 0.14 15.62 8.96
CA ALA A 288 -1.00 15.43 8.06
C ALA A 288 -2.12 14.68 8.78
N ASN A 289 -3.24 15.34 9.04
CA ASN A 289 -4.36 14.74 9.78
C ASN A 289 -5.10 13.65 9.00
N HIS A 290 -5.86 12.83 9.72
CA HIS A 290 -6.67 11.76 9.12
C HIS A 290 -7.99 12.25 8.51
N SER A 291 -8.34 11.74 7.33
CA SER A 291 -9.71 11.71 6.82
C SER A 291 -10.00 10.39 6.10
N CYS A 292 -11.22 9.85 6.22
CA CYS A 292 -11.66 8.71 5.40
C CYS A 292 -12.04 9.14 3.95
N LEU A 293 -12.06 10.45 3.68
CA LEU A 293 -12.09 11.09 2.36
C LEU A 293 -10.83 11.93 2.18
N PRO A 294 -9.64 11.30 2.14
CA PRO A 294 -8.40 12.04 2.08
C PRO A 294 -8.29 12.85 0.78
N ASN A 295 -7.53 13.94 0.82
CA ASN A 295 -7.17 14.70 -0.37
C ASN A 295 -5.72 14.46 -0.80
N ALA A 296 -4.94 13.73 0.00
CA ALA A 296 -3.58 13.33 -0.30
C ALA A 296 -3.28 11.89 0.17
N TYR A 297 -2.21 11.31 -0.33
CA TYR A 297 -1.71 10.00 0.10
C TYR A 297 -0.18 9.97 0.07
N VAL A 298 0.38 9.04 0.85
CA VAL A 298 1.83 8.85 0.99
C VAL A 298 2.28 7.64 0.20
N VAL A 299 3.40 7.78 -0.49
CA VAL A 299 4.14 6.68 -1.14
C VAL A 299 5.60 6.72 -0.72
N PHE A 300 6.33 5.61 -0.87
CA PHE A 300 7.72 5.50 -0.41
C PHE A 300 8.67 5.17 -1.55
N ALA A 301 9.49 6.14 -1.97
CA ALA A 301 10.62 5.90 -2.87
C ALA A 301 11.87 5.58 -2.05
N GLY A 302 12.09 4.30 -1.77
CA GLY A 302 13.15 3.85 -0.88
C GLY A 302 12.97 4.44 0.53
N ARG A 303 13.91 5.30 0.96
CA ARG A 303 13.88 5.96 2.29
C ARG A 303 13.15 7.31 2.30
N THR A 304 12.67 7.76 1.15
CA THR A 304 11.99 9.04 0.98
C THR A 304 10.48 8.81 0.97
N ALA A 305 9.74 9.45 1.88
CA ALA A 305 8.30 9.53 1.77
C ALA A 305 7.93 10.65 0.79
N ILE A 306 6.92 10.44 -0.05
CA ILE A 306 6.40 11.44 -0.99
C ILE A 306 4.91 11.59 -0.75
N LEU A 307 4.48 12.80 -0.45
CA LEU A 307 3.07 13.15 -0.28
C LEU A 307 2.52 13.62 -1.62
N ARG A 308 1.44 13.00 -2.11
CA ARG A 308 0.84 13.27 -3.42
C ARG A 308 -0.62 13.65 -3.29
N ALA A 309 -1.08 14.56 -4.16
CA ALA A 309 -2.47 14.99 -4.20
C ALA A 309 -3.35 13.92 -4.84
N GLU A 310 -4.45 13.57 -4.18
CA GLU A 310 -5.48 12.65 -4.71
C GLU A 310 -6.50 13.40 -5.56
N ARG A 311 -6.85 14.62 -5.15
CA ARG A 311 -7.68 15.56 -5.91
C ARG A 311 -6.99 16.91 -5.97
N ASP A 312 -7.58 17.86 -6.67
CA ASP A 312 -7.14 19.24 -6.59
C ASP A 312 -7.26 19.74 -5.13
N ILE A 313 -6.20 20.36 -4.63
CA ILE A 313 -6.11 20.98 -3.29
C ILE A 313 -5.87 22.47 -3.47
N GLY A 314 -6.77 23.30 -2.94
CA GLY A 314 -6.67 24.76 -2.95
C GLY A 314 -5.82 25.31 -1.81
N VAL A 315 -5.40 26.58 -1.97
CA VAL A 315 -4.72 27.33 -0.89
C VAL A 315 -5.65 27.44 0.32
N GLY A 316 -5.13 27.13 1.50
CA GLY A 316 -5.84 27.17 2.76
C GLY A 316 -6.55 25.88 3.13
N GLU A 317 -6.63 24.89 2.22
CA GLU A 317 -7.15 23.57 2.57
C GLU A 317 -6.18 22.82 3.48
N GLU A 318 -6.73 22.09 4.46
CA GLU A 318 -5.97 21.12 5.24
C GLU A 318 -5.59 19.93 4.34
N VAL A 319 -4.34 19.48 4.42
CA VAL A 319 -3.86 18.30 3.71
C VAL A 319 -4.06 17.10 4.62
N GLU A 320 -4.95 16.20 4.19
CA GLU A 320 -5.40 15.05 4.96
C GLU A 320 -5.07 13.76 4.22
N ILE A 321 -4.53 12.79 4.96
CA ILE A 321 -4.23 11.44 4.49
C ILE A 321 -5.15 10.42 5.18
N SER A 322 -5.23 9.20 4.67
CA SER A 322 -5.83 8.10 5.44
C SER A 322 -4.75 7.40 6.26
N TYR A 323 -5.05 7.07 7.51
CA TYR A 323 -4.17 6.32 8.41
C TYR A 323 -4.46 4.82 8.38
N ILE A 324 -5.58 4.47 7.76
CA ILE A 324 -6.19 3.15 7.75
C ILE A 324 -6.66 2.85 6.33
N ASP A 325 -7.04 1.60 6.07
CA ASP A 325 -7.77 1.28 4.85
C ASP A 325 -9.15 1.93 4.89
N ASN A 326 -9.32 3.00 4.11
CA ASN A 326 -10.56 3.73 4.09
C ASN A 326 -11.65 3.02 3.29
N ASN A 327 -11.41 1.89 2.62
CA ASN A 327 -12.46 1.11 1.94
C ASN A 327 -13.31 0.25 2.88
N LEU A 328 -12.85 0.04 4.11
CA LEU A 328 -13.58 -0.66 5.17
C LEU A 328 -14.88 0.05 5.56
N SER A 329 -15.78 -0.64 6.27
CA SER A 329 -17.02 -0.05 6.81
C SER A 329 -16.76 0.99 7.90
N LYS A 330 -17.76 1.82 8.24
CA LYS A 330 -17.61 2.81 9.31
C LYS A 330 -17.18 2.19 10.64
N ALA A 331 -17.79 1.08 11.04
CA ALA A 331 -17.44 0.41 12.29
C ALA A 331 -15.98 -0.04 12.30
N GLU A 332 -15.51 -0.65 11.22
CA GLU A 332 -14.13 -1.11 11.07
C GLU A 332 -13.14 0.05 10.98
N ARG A 333 -13.46 1.13 10.24
CA ARG A 333 -12.64 2.34 10.17
C ARG A 333 -12.48 2.98 11.55
N GLN A 334 -13.57 3.13 12.32
CA GLN A 334 -13.51 3.70 13.68
C GLN A 334 -12.71 2.80 14.63
N LYS A 335 -12.86 1.47 14.53
CA LYS A 335 -12.05 0.51 15.29
C LYS A 335 -10.57 0.63 14.95
N ALA A 336 -10.21 0.67 13.67
CA ALA A 336 -8.83 0.79 13.21
C ALA A 336 -8.18 2.12 13.64
N LEU A 337 -8.98 3.17 13.84
CA LEU A 337 -8.51 4.46 14.36
C LEU A 337 -8.36 4.49 15.89
N GLY A 338 -8.75 3.42 16.61
CA GLY A 338 -8.70 3.35 18.08
C GLY A 338 -7.31 3.65 18.67
N LEU A 339 -6.24 3.22 17.99
CA LEU A 339 -4.85 3.45 18.38
C LEU A 339 -4.36 4.90 18.17
N TYR A 340 -5.17 5.74 17.53
CA TYR A 340 -4.92 7.17 17.39
C TYR A 340 -5.73 8.00 18.40
N HIS A 341 -6.57 7.35 19.21
CA HIS A 341 -7.33 7.96 20.31
C HIS A 341 -8.25 9.13 19.92
N PHE A 342 -8.86 9.05 18.73
CA PHE A 342 -9.91 9.98 18.30
C PHE A 342 -11.02 9.25 17.56
N GLY A 343 -12.23 9.83 17.57
CA GLY A 343 -13.34 9.38 16.72
C GLY A 343 -13.39 10.21 15.44
N CYS A 344 -13.33 9.56 14.27
CA CYS A 344 -13.34 10.27 13.00
C CYS A 344 -14.72 10.87 12.69
N GLN A 345 -14.77 12.17 12.44
CA GLN A 345 -15.97 12.94 12.14
C GLN A 345 -15.98 13.47 10.70
N CYS A 346 -15.18 12.91 9.79
CA CYS A 346 -15.23 13.30 8.38
C CYS A 346 -16.61 12.97 7.78
N ARG A 347 -16.95 13.61 6.65
CA ARG A 347 -18.23 13.43 5.95
C ARG A 347 -18.59 11.95 5.73
N ARG A 348 -17.63 11.12 5.30
CA ARG A 348 -17.85 9.69 5.09
C ARG A 348 -18.25 8.93 6.36
N CYS A 349 -17.76 9.33 7.52
CA CYS A 349 -18.16 8.74 8.80
C CYS A 349 -19.48 9.31 9.33
N GLN A 350 -19.74 10.60 9.12
CA GLN A 350 -20.99 11.24 9.54
C GLN A 350 -22.19 10.74 8.74
N GLU A 351 -22.04 10.64 7.42
CA GLU A 351 -23.08 10.16 6.50
C GLU A 351 -23.06 8.64 6.29
N ASP A 352 -22.11 7.92 6.91
CA ASP A 352 -21.90 6.47 6.76
C ASP A 352 -21.82 6.00 5.31
N LEU A 353 -20.99 6.70 4.51
CA LEU A 353 -20.90 6.46 3.08
C LEU A 353 -20.13 5.18 2.76
N ASP A 354 -20.74 4.33 1.92
CA ASP A 354 -20.07 3.21 1.27
C ASP A 354 -19.14 3.67 0.14
N VAL A 355 -18.30 2.76 -0.38
CA VAL A 355 -17.33 3.05 -1.45
C VAL A 355 -17.98 3.59 -2.72
N TYR A 356 -19.20 3.14 -3.06
CA TYR A 356 -19.91 3.60 -4.25
C TYR A 356 -20.44 5.02 -4.07
N GLN A 357 -20.98 5.37 -2.90
CA GLN A 357 -21.44 6.73 -2.61
C GLN A 357 -20.27 7.71 -2.57
N VAL A 358 -19.12 7.29 -2.03
CA VAL A 358 -17.88 8.07 -2.11
C VAL A 358 -17.50 8.29 -3.58
N CYS A 359 -17.48 7.23 -4.38
CA CYS A 359 -17.20 7.29 -5.82
C CYS A 359 -18.11 8.26 -6.56
N GLN A 360 -19.43 8.15 -6.37
CA GLN A 360 -20.45 9.01 -6.99
C GLN A 360 -20.24 10.51 -6.69
N SER A 361 -19.64 10.83 -5.54
CA SER A 361 -19.37 12.22 -5.12
C SER A 361 -17.98 12.73 -5.50
N SER A 362 -17.14 11.91 -6.13
CA SER A 362 -15.75 12.25 -6.40
C SER A 362 -15.61 13.28 -7.53
N SER A 363 -14.81 14.32 -7.29
CA SER A 363 -14.44 15.31 -8.31
C SER A 363 -13.48 14.77 -9.37
N THR A 364 -12.92 13.57 -9.17
CA THR A 364 -11.89 12.98 -10.03
C THR A 364 -12.43 11.97 -11.04
N ILE A 365 -13.75 11.75 -11.08
CA ILE A 365 -14.40 10.89 -12.09
C ILE A 365 -13.92 11.20 -13.53
N PRO A 366 -13.82 12.48 -13.98
CA PRO A 366 -13.41 12.79 -15.36
C PRO A 366 -12.03 12.25 -15.76
N LEU A 367 -11.14 12.00 -14.80
CA LEU A 367 -9.80 11.45 -15.08
C LEU A 367 -9.87 9.99 -15.60
N ASN A 368 -11.00 9.30 -15.40
CA ASN A 368 -11.16 7.92 -15.83
C ASN A 368 -11.45 7.75 -17.34
N ILE A 369 -11.57 8.85 -18.10
CA ILE A 369 -11.77 8.77 -19.55
C ILE A 369 -10.63 8.03 -20.27
N LEU A 370 -9.42 8.10 -19.70
CA LEU A 370 -8.27 7.28 -20.08
C LEU A 370 -8.10 6.16 -19.05
N SER A 371 -8.89 5.09 -19.15
CA SER A 371 -8.78 3.92 -18.27
C SER A 371 -9.44 2.68 -18.90
N LEU A 372 -9.38 1.54 -18.22
CA LEU A 372 -10.11 0.32 -18.61
C LEU A 372 -11.63 0.39 -18.33
N GLN A 373 -12.11 1.40 -17.58
CA GLN A 373 -13.53 1.70 -17.44
C GLN A 373 -13.77 3.19 -17.75
N PRO A 374 -13.84 3.56 -19.04
CA PRO A 374 -13.99 4.94 -19.47
C PRO A 374 -15.45 5.45 -19.47
N ASP A 375 -16.43 4.59 -19.21
CA ASP A 375 -17.84 4.98 -19.07
C ASP A 375 -18.03 5.72 -17.73
N LEU A 376 -18.02 7.05 -17.80
CA LEU A 376 -18.14 7.93 -16.63
C LEU A 376 -19.52 7.87 -15.98
N ASP A 377 -20.55 7.41 -16.70
CA ASP A 377 -21.90 7.30 -16.14
C ASP A 377 -22.01 6.11 -15.18
N LEU A 378 -21.21 5.06 -15.35
CA LEU A 378 -21.13 3.95 -14.39
C LEU A 378 -20.62 4.40 -13.02
N TYR A 379 -19.75 5.41 -12.94
CA TYR A 379 -19.26 5.95 -11.66
C TYR A 379 -20.36 6.73 -10.93
N LYS A 380 -21.20 7.45 -11.69
CA LYS A 380 -22.33 8.23 -11.15
C LYS A 380 -23.53 7.35 -10.83
N ASN A 381 -23.75 6.30 -11.62
CA ASN A 381 -24.89 5.41 -11.55
C ASN A 381 -24.43 3.95 -11.61
N PRO A 382 -23.71 3.47 -10.58
CA PRO A 382 -23.22 2.10 -10.55
C PRO A 382 -24.39 1.12 -10.55
N PRO A 383 -24.34 0.02 -11.34
CA PRO A 383 -25.45 -0.91 -11.50
C PRO A 383 -25.55 -1.89 -10.32
N ILE A 384 -25.75 -1.36 -9.10
CA ILE A 384 -25.80 -2.09 -7.84
C ILE A 384 -27.22 -2.12 -7.23
N GLU A 385 -27.52 -3.15 -6.46
CA GLU A 385 -28.80 -3.30 -5.77
C GLU A 385 -28.75 -2.77 -4.32
N ARG A 386 -29.21 -1.53 -4.09
CA ARG A 386 -29.09 -0.85 -2.79
C ARG A 386 -30.16 -1.22 -1.73
N ASN A 387 -31.30 -1.77 -2.13
CA ASN A 387 -32.51 -1.78 -1.28
C ASN A 387 -32.46 -2.65 0.00
N HIS A 388 -31.39 -3.43 0.25
CA HIS A 388 -31.35 -4.39 1.37
C HIS A 388 -29.92 -4.68 1.87
N TYR A 389 -29.03 -3.70 1.94
CA TYR A 389 -27.68 -3.95 2.47
C TYR A 389 -27.42 -3.15 3.74
N VAL A 390 -27.56 -3.82 4.88
CA VAL A 390 -27.04 -3.38 6.17
C VAL A 390 -25.68 -4.06 6.33
N TYR A 391 -24.59 -3.28 6.36
CA TYR A 391 -23.26 -3.79 6.65
C TYR A 391 -23.14 -4.01 8.17
N ASP A 392 -23.72 -5.11 8.65
CA ASP A 392 -23.56 -5.58 10.05
C ASP A 392 -22.74 -6.86 10.15
N ALA A 393 -22.18 -7.35 9.03
CA ALA A 393 -21.37 -8.57 9.04
C ALA A 393 -19.93 -8.25 9.48
N PRO A 394 -19.47 -8.75 10.65
CA PRO A 394 -18.07 -8.63 11.02
C PRO A 394 -17.20 -9.41 10.03
N ARG A 395 -16.06 -8.83 9.63
CA ARG A 395 -15.06 -9.57 8.86
C ARG A 395 -14.62 -10.80 9.67
N PRO A 396 -14.57 -11.99 9.05
CA PRO A 396 -13.95 -13.13 9.70
C PRO A 396 -12.45 -12.84 9.92
N PRO A 397 -11.81 -13.46 10.92
CA PRO A 397 -10.36 -13.41 11.10
C PRO A 397 -9.61 -13.67 9.79
N ILE A 398 -8.41 -13.11 9.64
CA ILE A 398 -7.56 -13.30 8.44
C ILE A 398 -7.29 -14.80 8.20
N ASP A 399 -7.27 -15.61 9.27
CA ASP A 399 -7.06 -17.06 9.23
C ASP A 399 -8.35 -17.88 9.06
N SER A 400 -9.49 -17.24 8.79
CA SER A 400 -10.75 -17.97 8.62
C SER A 400 -10.71 -18.86 7.37
N PRO A 401 -11.33 -20.06 7.44
CA PRO A 401 -11.44 -20.93 6.28
C PRO A 401 -12.09 -20.20 5.11
N ASN A 402 -11.66 -20.50 3.87
CA ASN A 402 -12.23 -19.96 2.63
C ASN A 402 -13.77 -20.02 2.56
N TYR A 403 -14.38 -20.93 3.32
CA TYR A 403 -15.83 -21.08 3.47
C TYR A 403 -16.53 -19.84 4.05
N ASP A 404 -15.98 -19.18 5.07
CA ASP A 404 -16.63 -18.02 5.70
C ASP A 404 -16.57 -16.79 4.78
N LEU A 405 -15.43 -16.58 4.12
CA LEU A 405 -15.24 -15.53 3.11
C LEU A 405 -16.15 -15.74 1.89
N TYR A 406 -16.37 -17.00 1.48
CA TYR A 406 -17.32 -17.33 0.42
C TYR A 406 -18.75 -16.85 0.75
N HIS A 407 -19.27 -17.22 1.92
CA HIS A 407 -20.66 -16.86 2.28
C HIS A 407 -20.89 -15.35 2.36
N MET A 408 -19.89 -14.59 2.81
CA MET A 408 -20.00 -13.13 2.82
C MET A 408 -19.96 -12.50 1.42
N THR A 409 -19.15 -13.07 0.50
CA THR A 409 -19.01 -12.54 -0.86
C THR A 409 -20.15 -12.92 -1.79
N VAL A 410 -20.88 -14.01 -1.53
CA VAL A 410 -22.10 -14.38 -2.29
C VAL A 410 -23.15 -13.27 -2.22
N GLY A 411 -23.44 -12.74 -1.02
CA GLY A 411 -24.42 -11.67 -0.85
C GLY A 411 -24.01 -10.36 -1.55
N LEU A 412 -22.71 -10.06 -1.56
CA LEU A 412 -22.17 -8.92 -2.31
C LEU A 412 -22.26 -9.15 -3.82
N LYS A 413 -21.95 -10.37 -4.28
CA LYS A 413 -22.04 -10.76 -5.69
C LYS A 413 -23.43 -10.57 -6.25
N ASP A 414 -24.44 -11.10 -5.56
CA ASP A 414 -25.83 -11.08 -6.02
C ASP A 414 -26.35 -9.64 -6.15
N LYS A 415 -25.90 -8.75 -5.27
CA LYS A 415 -26.22 -7.31 -5.30
C LYS A 415 -25.29 -6.48 -6.20
N LYS A 416 -24.32 -7.13 -6.85
CA LYS A 416 -23.27 -6.52 -7.68
C LYS A 416 -22.37 -5.52 -6.94
N MET A 417 -22.25 -5.66 -5.62
CA MET A 417 -21.48 -4.76 -4.75
C MET A 417 -20.02 -5.22 -4.63
N TYR A 418 -19.35 -5.42 -5.77
CA TYR A 418 -18.02 -6.04 -5.85
C TYR A 418 -16.88 -5.23 -5.23
N ALA A 419 -16.99 -3.91 -5.17
CA ALA A 419 -15.99 -3.03 -4.56
C ALA A 419 -16.03 -3.00 -3.02
N ILE A 420 -16.98 -3.68 -2.38
CA ILE A 420 -17.10 -3.73 -0.92
C ILE A 420 -16.32 -4.90 -0.36
N GLU A 421 -15.55 -4.66 0.71
CA GLU A 421 -14.82 -5.72 1.40
C GLU A 421 -15.76 -6.77 2.01
N PRO A 422 -15.37 -8.07 2.02
CA PRO A 422 -14.07 -8.63 1.65
C PRO A 422 -13.90 -8.98 0.16
N PHE A 423 -14.81 -8.58 -0.73
CA PHE A 423 -14.85 -9.09 -2.11
C PHE A 423 -13.58 -8.79 -2.91
N PRO A 424 -13.06 -7.54 -2.96
CA PRO A 424 -11.81 -7.25 -3.68
C PRO A 424 -10.61 -8.01 -3.11
N SER A 425 -10.49 -8.08 -1.78
CA SER A 425 -9.39 -8.80 -1.11
C SER A 425 -9.38 -10.29 -1.48
N LEU A 426 -10.55 -10.95 -1.44
CA LEU A 426 -10.67 -12.36 -1.82
C LEU A 426 -10.29 -12.57 -3.28
N TYR A 427 -10.80 -11.75 -4.19
CA TYR A 427 -10.49 -11.87 -5.61
C TYR A 427 -9.01 -11.63 -5.90
N HIS A 428 -8.37 -10.71 -5.18
CA HIS A 428 -6.93 -10.49 -5.29
C HIS A 428 -6.14 -11.75 -4.87
N GLN A 429 -6.51 -12.37 -3.75
CA GLN A 429 -5.91 -13.65 -3.32
C GLN A 429 -6.08 -14.76 -4.36
N LEU A 430 -7.24 -14.82 -5.02
CA LEU A 430 -7.49 -15.78 -6.10
C LEU A 430 -6.58 -15.53 -7.32
N VAL A 431 -6.33 -14.27 -7.70
CA VAL A 431 -5.37 -13.96 -8.79
C VAL A 431 -4.01 -14.56 -8.46
N VAL A 432 -3.48 -14.26 -7.26
CA VAL A 432 -2.17 -14.74 -6.82
C VAL A 432 -2.12 -16.27 -6.84
N ARG A 433 -3.10 -16.94 -6.21
CA ARG A 433 -3.18 -18.40 -6.19
C ARG A 433 -3.19 -19.02 -7.59
N TYR A 434 -4.00 -18.49 -8.50
CA TYR A 434 -4.08 -19.02 -9.87
C TYR A 434 -2.83 -18.74 -10.69
N GLU A 435 -2.14 -17.64 -10.42
CA GLU A 435 -0.89 -17.30 -11.08
C GLU A 435 0.27 -18.18 -10.60
N THR A 436 0.43 -18.34 -9.28
CA THR A 436 1.66 -18.91 -8.68
C THR A 436 1.54 -20.38 -8.30
N GLU A 437 0.39 -20.81 -7.76
CA GLU A 437 0.20 -22.17 -7.24
C GLU A 437 -0.42 -23.09 -8.30
N GLU A 438 -1.52 -22.66 -8.91
CA GLU A 438 -2.28 -23.50 -9.86
C GLU A 438 -1.86 -23.30 -11.32
N LEU A 439 -1.07 -22.27 -11.61
CA LEU A 439 -0.59 -21.90 -12.96
C LEU A 439 -1.71 -21.74 -14.01
N ASN A 440 -2.95 -21.44 -13.56
CA ASN A 440 -4.09 -21.15 -14.41
C ASN A 440 -4.13 -19.66 -14.77
N LEU A 441 -3.25 -19.29 -15.70
CA LEU A 441 -3.06 -17.92 -16.15
C LEU A 441 -4.34 -17.31 -16.77
N ALA A 442 -5.20 -18.14 -17.38
CA ALA A 442 -6.46 -17.69 -17.95
C ALA A 442 -7.44 -17.20 -16.85
N TYR A 443 -7.49 -17.89 -15.70
CA TYR A 443 -8.31 -17.49 -14.56
C TYR A 443 -7.74 -16.25 -13.89
N ALA A 444 -6.43 -16.25 -13.62
CA ALA A 444 -5.75 -15.09 -13.05
C ALA A 444 -6.00 -13.83 -13.88
N LEU A 445 -5.86 -13.92 -15.21
CA LEU A 445 -6.11 -12.79 -16.12
C LEU A 445 -7.58 -12.34 -16.12
N ALA A 446 -8.53 -13.27 -16.16
CA ALA A 446 -9.96 -12.94 -16.12
C ALA A 446 -10.36 -12.23 -14.81
N ILE A 447 -9.85 -12.72 -13.68
CA ILE A 447 -10.08 -12.12 -12.35
C ILE A 447 -9.40 -10.75 -12.25
N ALA A 448 -8.18 -10.60 -12.75
CA ALA A 448 -7.47 -9.31 -12.78
C ALA A 448 -8.22 -8.27 -13.63
N CYS A 449 -8.72 -8.66 -14.82
CA CYS A 449 -9.57 -7.81 -15.66
C CYS A 449 -10.86 -7.40 -14.94
N PHE A 450 -11.46 -8.32 -14.18
CA PHE A 450 -12.64 -8.03 -13.37
C PHE A 450 -12.35 -7.03 -12.26
N LEU A 451 -11.29 -7.23 -11.49
CA LEU A 451 -10.89 -6.28 -10.44
C LEU A 451 -10.64 -4.88 -11.01
N ALA A 452 -9.93 -4.78 -12.14
CA ALA A 452 -9.58 -3.51 -12.77
C ALA A 452 -10.77 -2.75 -13.37
N THR A 453 -11.88 -3.43 -13.66
CA THR A 453 -13.10 -2.82 -14.25
C THR A 453 -14.23 -2.70 -13.24
N GLN A 454 -14.51 -3.71 -12.44
CA GLN A 454 -15.71 -3.79 -11.59
C GLN A 454 -15.47 -3.47 -10.11
N CYS A 455 -14.22 -3.47 -9.63
CA CYS A 455 -13.91 -3.24 -8.22
C CYS A 455 -13.10 -1.96 -8.01
N HIS A 456 -11.87 -1.93 -8.55
CA HIS A 456 -10.91 -0.86 -8.30
C HIS A 456 -11.39 0.52 -8.71
N PRO A 457 -12.13 0.73 -9.82
CA PRO A 457 -12.62 2.06 -10.16
C PRO A 457 -13.57 2.68 -9.14
N TYR A 458 -14.25 1.87 -8.32
CA TYR A 458 -15.17 2.34 -7.28
C TYR A 458 -14.48 2.45 -5.91
N GLY A 459 -13.59 1.52 -5.57
CA GLY A 459 -12.79 1.61 -4.34
C GLY A 459 -11.65 2.64 -4.41
N HIS A 460 -11.17 2.94 -5.61
CA HIS A 460 -10.04 3.85 -5.87
C HIS A 460 -10.34 4.70 -7.11
N VAL A 461 -11.16 5.74 -6.94
CA VAL A 461 -11.70 6.52 -8.08
C VAL A 461 -10.61 7.12 -8.97
N VAL A 462 -9.50 7.58 -8.40
CA VAL A 462 -8.42 8.18 -9.19
C VAL A 462 -7.63 7.09 -9.93
N PRO A 463 -7.40 7.24 -11.25
CA PRO A 463 -6.76 6.20 -12.05
C PRO A 463 -5.27 5.99 -11.70
N PHE A 464 -4.63 7.01 -11.12
CA PHE A 464 -3.24 6.96 -10.66
C PHE A 464 -3.09 6.53 -9.20
N LYS A 465 -4.07 5.89 -8.56
CA LYS A 465 -3.77 5.20 -7.28
C LYS A 465 -2.73 4.11 -7.53
N PRO A 466 -1.68 3.97 -6.68
CA PRO A 466 -0.70 2.88 -6.82
C PRO A 466 -1.36 1.51 -7.01
N TRP A 467 -2.40 1.21 -6.24
CA TRP A 467 -3.17 -0.04 -6.37
C TRP A 467 -3.75 -0.26 -7.78
N ARG A 468 -4.28 0.79 -8.42
CA ARG A 468 -4.81 0.69 -9.79
C ARG A 468 -3.72 0.50 -10.81
N VAL A 469 -2.60 1.21 -10.67
CA VAL A 469 -1.47 1.09 -11.61
C VAL A 469 -0.78 -0.28 -11.47
N LYS A 470 -0.65 -0.82 -10.25
CA LYS A 470 -0.19 -2.20 -10.01
C LYS A 470 -1.15 -3.22 -10.63
N GLY A 471 -2.46 -3.05 -10.47
CA GLY A 471 -3.47 -3.90 -11.10
C GLY A 471 -3.40 -3.89 -12.63
N LEU A 472 -3.07 -2.75 -13.25
CA LEU A 472 -2.80 -2.68 -14.69
C LEU A 472 -1.52 -3.44 -15.05
N MET A 473 -0.44 -3.28 -14.28
CA MET A 473 0.81 -4.01 -14.50
C MET A 473 0.62 -5.52 -14.40
N MET A 474 -0.13 -6.01 -13.41
CA MET A 474 -0.54 -7.40 -13.25
C MET A 474 -1.19 -7.95 -14.54
N ILE A 475 -2.17 -7.22 -15.09
CA ILE A 475 -2.84 -7.63 -16.35
C ILE A 475 -1.84 -7.68 -17.51
N ALA A 476 -0.96 -6.68 -17.64
CA ALA A 476 0.05 -6.64 -18.70
C ALA A 476 1.04 -7.82 -18.60
N GLN A 477 1.46 -8.17 -17.39
CA GLN A 477 2.34 -9.33 -17.16
C GLN A 477 1.64 -10.64 -17.52
N LEU A 478 0.42 -10.83 -17.04
CA LEU A 478 -0.39 -12.00 -17.41
C LEU A 478 -0.55 -12.10 -18.93
N LEU A 479 -0.85 -10.99 -19.63
CA LEU A 479 -0.93 -10.95 -21.09
C LEU A 479 0.41 -11.29 -21.76
N SER A 480 1.53 -10.80 -21.22
CA SER A 480 2.87 -11.12 -21.73
C SER A 480 3.19 -12.62 -21.64
N HIS A 481 2.63 -13.33 -20.65
CA HIS A 481 2.76 -14.76 -20.49
C HIS A 481 1.73 -15.56 -21.33
N THR A 482 0.48 -15.10 -21.41
CA THR A 482 -0.58 -15.80 -22.13
C THR A 482 -0.48 -15.64 -23.64
N ALA A 483 0.01 -14.51 -24.16
CA ALA A 483 0.11 -14.24 -25.59
C ALA A 483 0.95 -15.28 -26.36
N PRO A 484 2.22 -15.55 -25.99
CA PRO A 484 3.02 -16.56 -26.70
C PRO A 484 2.43 -17.97 -26.57
N LEU A 485 1.90 -18.33 -25.40
CA LEU A 485 1.26 -19.63 -25.17
C LEU A 485 -0.03 -19.81 -25.98
N SER A 486 -0.77 -18.72 -26.21
CA SER A 486 -1.97 -18.74 -27.04
C SER A 486 -1.60 -18.93 -28.51
N ALA A 487 -0.55 -18.24 -28.98
CA ALA A 487 -0.05 -18.36 -30.34
C ALA A 487 0.46 -19.77 -30.67
N THR A 488 1.07 -20.48 -29.71
CA THR A 488 1.52 -21.88 -29.89
C THR A 488 0.44 -22.92 -29.61
N GLY A 489 -0.74 -22.51 -29.10
CA GLY A 489 -1.80 -23.40 -28.64
C GLY A 489 -1.47 -24.17 -27.35
N GLU A 490 -0.41 -23.78 -26.64
CA GLU A 490 0.04 -24.43 -25.41
C GLU A 490 -0.66 -23.90 -24.15
N LEU A 491 -1.34 -22.75 -24.22
CA LEU A 491 -2.02 -22.14 -23.07
C LEU A 491 -3.03 -23.11 -22.43
N GLY A 492 -3.78 -23.86 -23.23
CA GLY A 492 -4.75 -24.85 -22.74
C GLY A 492 -4.10 -26.02 -21.99
N LYS A 493 -2.85 -26.37 -22.30
CA LYS A 493 -2.11 -27.39 -21.54
C LYS A 493 -1.72 -26.88 -20.16
N LYS A 494 -1.43 -25.57 -20.05
CA LYS A 494 -1.00 -24.92 -18.81
C LYS A 494 -2.17 -24.61 -17.87
N CYS A 495 -3.31 -24.17 -18.40
CA CYS A 495 -4.46 -23.71 -17.60
C CYS A 495 -5.45 -24.82 -17.17
N GLY A 496 -5.06 -26.09 -17.29
CA GLY A 496 -5.91 -27.23 -16.95
C GLY A 496 -7.04 -27.48 -17.96
N THR A 497 -7.88 -28.48 -17.66
CA THR A 497 -8.85 -29.04 -18.62
C THR A 497 -10.32 -28.79 -18.27
N THR A 498 -10.62 -27.95 -17.27
CA THR A 498 -12.01 -27.61 -16.92
C THR A 498 -12.73 -26.98 -18.12
N LYS A 499 -14.06 -27.12 -18.17
CA LYS A 499 -14.87 -26.51 -19.24
C LYS A 499 -14.66 -25.00 -19.30
N THR A 500 -14.58 -24.37 -18.13
CA THR A 500 -14.39 -22.94 -17.95
C THR A 500 -13.01 -22.47 -18.40
N SER A 501 -11.93 -23.20 -18.06
CA SER A 501 -10.59 -22.92 -18.57
C SER A 501 -10.54 -22.99 -20.10
N ARG A 502 -11.18 -23.99 -20.71
CA ARG A 502 -11.23 -24.09 -22.19
C ARG A 502 -11.92 -22.89 -22.82
N VAL A 503 -13.06 -22.46 -22.27
CA VAL A 503 -13.77 -21.27 -22.77
C VAL A 503 -12.86 -20.05 -22.72
N LEU A 504 -12.18 -19.78 -21.61
CA LEU A 504 -11.28 -18.63 -21.50
C LEU A 504 -10.08 -18.72 -22.46
N VAL A 505 -9.50 -19.91 -22.60
CA VAL A 505 -8.39 -20.16 -23.55
C VAL A 505 -8.86 -19.92 -24.99
N ASP A 506 -10.05 -20.39 -25.35
CA ASP A 506 -10.63 -20.19 -26.68
C ASP A 506 -10.95 -18.72 -26.97
N GLU A 507 -11.39 -17.96 -25.97
CA GLU A 507 -11.59 -16.50 -26.10
C GLU A 507 -10.25 -15.79 -26.27
N LEU A 508 -9.25 -16.10 -25.45
CA LEU A 508 -7.90 -15.52 -25.52
C LEU A 508 -7.22 -15.79 -26.87
N ALA A 509 -7.42 -16.98 -27.45
CA ALA A 509 -6.88 -17.34 -28.75
C ALA A 509 -7.42 -16.46 -29.92
N LYS A 510 -8.55 -15.78 -29.73
CA LYS A 510 -9.16 -14.88 -30.71
C LYS A 510 -8.79 -13.41 -30.49
N MET A 511 -8.15 -13.09 -29.37
CA MET A 511 -7.85 -11.73 -28.95
C MET A 511 -6.47 -11.29 -29.42
N ASP A 512 -6.34 -10.01 -29.78
CA ASP A 512 -5.04 -9.38 -29.96
C ASP A 512 -4.44 -9.01 -28.59
N GLN A 513 -3.90 -10.03 -27.92
CA GLN A 513 -3.32 -9.91 -26.58
C GLN A 513 -2.12 -8.95 -26.54
N VAL A 514 -1.40 -8.78 -27.66
CA VAL A 514 -0.25 -7.86 -27.72
C VAL A 514 -0.73 -6.42 -27.75
N SER A 515 -1.75 -6.09 -28.54
CA SER A 515 -2.38 -4.75 -28.53
C SER A 515 -3.03 -4.44 -27.18
N MET A 516 -3.68 -5.42 -26.54
CA MET A 516 -4.18 -5.28 -25.17
C MET A 516 -3.05 -4.95 -24.19
N CYS A 517 -1.94 -5.71 -24.25
CA CYS A 517 -0.79 -5.52 -23.39
C CYS A 517 -0.15 -4.14 -23.59
N GLU A 518 0.09 -3.72 -24.84
CA GLU A 518 0.65 -2.40 -25.13
C GLU A 518 -0.23 -1.25 -24.60
N ALA A 519 -1.55 -1.32 -24.81
CA ALA A 519 -2.48 -0.30 -24.34
C ALA A 519 -2.44 -0.16 -22.81
N ILE A 520 -2.42 -1.29 -22.09
CA ILE A 520 -2.36 -1.32 -20.64
C ILE A 520 -1.00 -0.81 -20.13
N LEU A 521 0.10 -1.24 -20.73
CA LEU A 521 1.44 -0.76 -20.37
C LEU A 521 1.58 0.75 -20.58
N ARG A 522 0.97 1.31 -21.64
CA ARG A 522 0.96 2.76 -21.85
C ARG A 522 0.11 3.49 -20.80
N LEU A 523 -0.96 2.91 -20.28
CA LEU A 523 -1.67 3.44 -19.11
C LEU A 523 -0.76 3.44 -17.87
N VAL A 524 0.00 2.36 -17.64
CA VAL A 524 0.97 2.27 -16.54
C VAL A 524 2.04 3.35 -16.67
N VAL A 525 2.58 3.57 -17.88
CA VAL A 525 3.59 4.61 -18.12
C VAL A 525 3.01 6.02 -17.96
N HIS A 526 1.75 6.23 -18.36
CA HIS A 526 1.07 7.51 -18.20
C HIS A 526 0.83 7.84 -16.72
N TYR A 527 0.25 6.91 -15.94
CA TYR A 527 -0.13 7.15 -14.56
C TYR A 527 0.97 6.90 -13.52
N GLY A 528 2.00 6.10 -13.84
CA GLY A 528 3.08 5.74 -12.92
C GLY A 528 3.76 6.94 -12.24
N PRO A 529 4.15 7.99 -12.99
CA PRO A 529 4.72 9.22 -12.41
C PRO A 529 3.76 9.95 -11.46
N MET A 530 2.44 9.91 -11.71
CA MET A 530 1.43 10.51 -10.84
C MET A 530 1.16 9.65 -9.60
N ALA A 531 1.27 8.34 -9.73
CA ALA A 531 1.00 7.37 -8.68
C ALA A 531 2.10 7.30 -7.63
N HIS A 532 3.37 7.36 -8.05
CA HIS A 532 4.49 7.06 -7.16
C HIS A 532 5.67 8.01 -7.32
N SER A 533 6.57 7.71 -8.26
CA SER A 533 7.79 8.45 -8.59
C SER A 533 8.33 7.99 -9.94
N ASP A 534 9.21 8.78 -10.57
CA ASP A 534 9.83 8.40 -11.85
C ASP A 534 10.72 7.13 -11.74
N ASP A 535 11.23 6.84 -10.55
CA ASP A 535 12.08 5.66 -10.27
C ASP A 535 11.31 4.39 -9.88
N TRP A 536 9.97 4.44 -9.89
CA TRP A 536 9.13 3.33 -9.44
C TRP A 536 9.39 2.07 -10.27
N GLU A 537 9.51 0.91 -9.61
CA GLU A 537 9.86 -0.35 -10.28
C GLU A 537 8.80 -0.77 -11.29
N VAL A 538 7.52 -0.67 -10.94
CA VAL A 538 6.39 -0.90 -11.84
C VAL A 538 6.53 -0.12 -13.16
N LEU A 539 6.91 1.16 -13.07
CA LEU A 539 7.08 2.03 -14.23
C LEU A 539 8.27 1.61 -15.10
N ARG A 540 9.34 1.10 -14.49
CA ARG A 540 10.50 0.59 -15.20
C ARG A 540 10.16 -0.71 -15.95
N SER A 541 9.58 -1.69 -15.27
CA SER A 541 9.13 -2.95 -15.87
C SER A 541 8.18 -2.69 -17.05
N ALA A 542 7.28 -1.72 -16.90
CA ALA A 542 6.36 -1.36 -17.97
C ALA A 542 7.06 -0.78 -19.21
N ARG A 543 8.11 0.03 -19.01
CA ARG A 543 8.92 0.59 -20.12
C ARG A 543 9.69 -0.50 -20.85
N GLU A 544 10.29 -1.44 -20.12
CA GLU A 544 11.03 -2.56 -20.71
C GLU A 544 10.11 -3.46 -21.55
N LEU A 545 8.94 -3.83 -21.03
CA LEU A 545 7.94 -4.59 -21.80
C LEU A 545 7.46 -3.84 -23.05
N LEU A 546 7.36 -2.50 -23.00
CA LEU A 546 7.05 -1.70 -24.19
C LEU A 546 8.18 -1.69 -25.21
N GLU A 547 9.44 -1.70 -24.78
CA GLU A 547 10.60 -1.84 -25.65
C GLU A 547 10.60 -3.19 -26.37
N ASP A 548 10.28 -4.29 -25.67
CA ASP A 548 10.12 -5.61 -26.26
C ASP A 548 9.01 -5.65 -27.31
N ILE A 549 7.84 -5.07 -26.97
CA ILE A 549 6.69 -4.95 -27.88
C ILE A 549 7.05 -4.13 -29.13
N ALA A 550 7.89 -3.10 -28.98
CA ALA A 550 8.33 -2.25 -30.10
C ALA A 550 9.26 -2.96 -31.09
N GLN A 551 9.88 -4.09 -30.69
CA GLN A 551 10.71 -4.91 -31.59
C GLN A 551 9.89 -5.88 -32.46
N LEU A 552 8.59 -6.05 -32.18
CA LEU A 552 7.70 -6.91 -32.96
C LEU A 552 7.40 -6.28 -34.33
N GLN A 553 7.50 -7.07 -35.39
CA GLN A 553 7.25 -6.61 -36.76
C GLN A 553 5.75 -6.53 -37.10
N GLY A 554 5.37 -5.57 -37.95
CA GLY A 554 4.03 -5.50 -38.55
C GLY A 554 2.94 -4.97 -37.63
N ARG A 555 3.30 -4.15 -36.63
CA ARG A 555 2.40 -3.57 -35.63
C ARG A 555 2.35 -2.05 -35.64
N GLU A 556 2.86 -1.42 -36.68
CA GLU A 556 2.99 0.03 -36.79
C GLU A 556 1.63 0.73 -36.71
N ARG A 557 0.58 0.10 -37.27
CA ARG A 557 -0.78 0.65 -37.29
C ARG A 557 -1.42 0.58 -35.90
N GLU A 558 -1.36 -0.59 -35.27
CA GLU A 558 -1.91 -0.86 -33.94
C GLU A 558 -1.23 0.03 -32.91
N SER A 559 0.10 0.04 -32.86
CA SER A 559 0.86 0.88 -31.93
C SER A 559 0.62 2.38 -32.16
N ALA A 560 0.45 2.82 -33.41
CA ALA A 560 0.09 4.21 -33.71
C ALA A 560 -1.31 4.58 -33.21
N ALA A 561 -2.30 3.69 -33.36
CA ALA A 561 -3.66 3.89 -32.87
C ALA A 561 -3.71 3.96 -31.34
N ILE A 562 -3.00 3.04 -30.65
CA ILE A 562 -2.91 3.04 -29.18
C ILE A 562 -2.19 4.30 -28.68
N ALA A 563 -1.07 4.67 -29.30
CA ALA A 563 -0.36 5.90 -28.93
C ALA A 563 -1.21 7.16 -29.16
N ALA A 564 -2.05 7.16 -30.19
CA ALA A 564 -3.00 8.22 -30.45
C ALA A 564 -4.09 8.31 -29.37
N TRP A 565 -4.64 7.17 -28.93
CA TRP A 565 -5.61 7.10 -27.84
C TRP A 565 -5.06 7.62 -26.52
N VAL A 566 -3.81 7.32 -26.17
CA VAL A 566 -3.19 7.84 -24.93
C VAL A 566 -2.97 9.35 -24.99
N ARG A 567 -2.72 9.91 -26.18
CA ARG A 567 -2.60 11.36 -26.37
C ARG A 567 -3.95 12.08 -26.33
N ASP A 568 -4.96 11.47 -26.94
CA ASP A 568 -6.32 11.99 -27.03
C ASP A 568 -7.33 10.83 -26.97
N PRO A 569 -7.84 10.49 -25.77
CA PRO A 569 -8.74 9.34 -25.59
C PRO A 569 -10.10 9.55 -26.24
N GLU A 570 -10.42 10.78 -26.69
CA GLU A 570 -11.66 11.13 -27.37
C GLU A 570 -11.51 11.12 -28.91
N GLN A 571 -10.30 10.94 -29.44
CA GLN A 571 -10.08 10.86 -30.89
C GLN A 571 -10.81 9.63 -31.47
N SER A 572 -11.82 9.89 -32.30
CA SER A 572 -12.75 8.88 -32.84
C SER A 572 -12.11 7.58 -33.31
N ASP A 573 -11.12 7.63 -34.21
CA ASP A 573 -10.52 6.42 -34.80
C ASP A 573 -9.68 5.62 -33.78
N ALA A 574 -8.90 6.33 -32.97
CA ALA A 574 -8.09 5.72 -31.92
C ALA A 574 -8.98 5.11 -30.83
N ARG A 575 -10.07 5.80 -30.49
CA ARG A 575 -11.08 5.34 -29.55
C ARG A 575 -11.78 4.08 -30.04
N ALA A 576 -12.25 4.08 -31.28
CA ALA A 576 -12.90 2.92 -31.89
C ALA A 576 -11.96 1.69 -31.93
N PHE A 577 -10.69 1.91 -32.25
CA PHE A 577 -9.68 0.85 -32.20
C PHE A 577 -9.54 0.26 -30.79
N VAL A 578 -9.38 1.10 -29.77
CA VAL A 578 -9.20 0.64 -28.38
C VAL A 578 -10.49 0.03 -27.81
N ASP A 579 -11.66 0.54 -28.15
CA ASP A 579 -12.95 -0.05 -27.76
C ASP A 579 -13.07 -1.49 -28.27
N GLU A 580 -12.74 -1.74 -29.54
CA GLU A 580 -12.85 -3.07 -30.15
C GLU A 580 -11.70 -4.02 -29.79
N MET A 581 -10.45 -3.54 -29.81
CA MET A 581 -9.26 -4.40 -29.64
C MET A 581 -8.80 -4.55 -28.19
N VAL A 582 -9.26 -3.69 -27.29
CA VAL A 582 -8.80 -3.69 -25.88
C VAL A 582 -9.98 -3.80 -24.92
N LEU A 583 -10.87 -2.81 -24.89
CA LEU A 583 -11.89 -2.71 -23.84
C LEU A 583 -12.94 -3.82 -23.96
N LYS A 584 -13.40 -4.15 -25.17
CA LYS A 584 -14.33 -5.26 -25.39
C LYS A 584 -13.74 -6.62 -24.99
N PRO A 585 -12.51 -7.00 -25.41
CA PRO A 585 -11.82 -8.18 -24.88
C PRO A 585 -11.68 -8.21 -23.35
N ILE A 586 -11.25 -7.10 -22.73
CA ILE A 586 -11.13 -6.99 -21.27
C ILE A 586 -12.49 -7.24 -20.59
N ASN A 587 -13.57 -6.65 -21.10
CA ASN A 587 -14.91 -6.83 -20.57
C ASN A 587 -15.43 -8.26 -20.78
N VAL A 588 -15.09 -8.92 -21.89
CA VAL A 588 -15.39 -10.34 -22.10
C VAL A 588 -14.71 -11.16 -21.02
N LEU A 589 -13.40 -11.01 -20.81
CA LEU A 589 -12.65 -11.73 -19.77
C LEU A 589 -13.21 -11.46 -18.37
N ALA A 590 -13.44 -10.18 -18.03
CA ALA A 590 -14.01 -9.78 -16.75
C ALA A 590 -15.38 -10.43 -16.50
N SER A 591 -16.27 -10.45 -17.49
CA SER A 591 -17.62 -11.04 -17.36
C SER A 591 -17.60 -12.54 -17.07
N ARG A 592 -16.58 -13.26 -17.56
CA ARG A 592 -16.43 -14.70 -17.34
C ARG A 592 -15.98 -15.03 -15.91
N SER A 593 -15.35 -14.10 -15.20
CA SER A 593 -14.88 -14.32 -13.81
C SER A 593 -16.05 -14.51 -12.82
N MET A 594 -17.20 -13.89 -13.09
CA MET A 594 -18.37 -13.91 -12.19
C MET A 594 -19.27 -15.14 -12.32
N GLY A 595 -19.04 -15.93 -13.36
CA GLY A 595 -19.72 -17.21 -13.59
C GLY A 595 -18.98 -18.34 -12.90
N TRP A 596 -18.50 -19.29 -13.69
CA TRP A 596 -17.90 -20.53 -13.22
C TRP A 596 -16.59 -20.33 -12.45
N VAL A 597 -15.79 -19.31 -12.75
CA VAL A 597 -14.54 -19.04 -12.02
C VAL A 597 -14.82 -18.76 -10.55
N PHE A 598 -15.84 -17.95 -10.23
CA PHE A 598 -16.27 -17.73 -8.85
C PHE A 598 -16.71 -19.03 -8.14
N TYR A 599 -17.44 -19.90 -8.84
CA TYR A 599 -17.90 -21.18 -8.25
C TYR A 599 -16.77 -22.19 -8.10
N GLU A 600 -15.93 -22.40 -9.12
CA GLU A 600 -14.82 -23.34 -9.09
C GLU A 600 -13.74 -22.89 -8.08
N ALA A 601 -13.48 -21.58 -7.97
CA ALA A 601 -12.53 -21.03 -7.02
C ALA A 601 -12.92 -21.22 -5.56
N LEU A 602 -14.23 -21.25 -5.27
CA LEU A 602 -14.73 -21.19 -3.89
C LEU A 602 -15.40 -22.50 -3.43
N CYS A 603 -15.85 -23.36 -4.35
CA CYS A 603 -16.49 -24.64 -4.05
C CYS A 603 -15.67 -25.86 -4.56
N GLY A 604 -14.55 -25.65 -5.24
CA GLY A 604 -13.67 -26.69 -5.78
C GLY A 604 -14.18 -27.35 -7.07
N PRO A 605 -13.30 -28.04 -7.82
CA PRO A 605 -13.57 -28.49 -9.20
C PRO A 605 -14.65 -29.56 -9.37
N ASN A 606 -15.12 -30.18 -8.27
CA ASN A 606 -16.15 -31.24 -8.28
C ASN A 606 -17.54 -30.76 -7.84
N SER A 607 -17.74 -29.45 -7.65
CA SER A 607 -19.02 -28.91 -7.20
C SER A 607 -19.99 -28.72 -8.37
N VAL A 608 -21.18 -29.31 -8.27
CA VAL A 608 -22.24 -29.23 -9.29
C VAL A 608 -23.02 -27.94 -9.08
N VAL A 609 -23.06 -27.08 -10.10
CA VAL A 609 -23.88 -25.85 -10.11
C VAL A 609 -25.37 -26.23 -10.25
N PRO A 610 -26.30 -25.61 -9.49
CA PRO A 610 -27.73 -25.77 -9.75
C PRO A 610 -28.09 -25.03 -11.05
N ASP A 611 -28.62 -25.75 -12.03
CA ASP A 611 -29.14 -25.15 -13.27
C ASP A 611 -30.36 -24.25 -12.97
N ALA A 612 -30.27 -22.99 -13.43
CA ALA A 612 -31.34 -22.01 -13.67
C ALA A 612 -32.32 -21.68 -12.51
N PRO A 613 -32.90 -20.46 -12.47
CA PRO A 613 -33.76 -20.04 -11.36
C PRO A 613 -35.08 -20.83 -11.40
N GLY A 614 -35.23 -21.81 -10.51
CA GLY A 614 -36.48 -22.56 -10.37
C GLY A 614 -36.38 -23.97 -9.77
N SER A 615 -35.19 -24.53 -9.56
CA SER A 615 -35.06 -25.87 -8.96
C SER A 615 -34.73 -25.80 -7.46
N SER A 616 -35.44 -26.60 -6.66
CA SER A 616 -35.40 -26.58 -5.20
C SER A 616 -34.04 -26.98 -4.65
N VAL A 617 -33.57 -26.18 -3.68
CA VAL A 617 -32.28 -26.29 -2.97
C VAL A 617 -32.06 -27.70 -2.41
N ARG A 618 -31.10 -28.45 -2.96
CA ARG A 618 -30.40 -29.50 -2.22
C ARG A 618 -29.18 -28.87 -1.55
N ARG A 619 -29.15 -28.89 -0.22
CA ARG A 619 -27.99 -28.51 0.62
C ARG A 619 -26.75 -29.24 0.11
N LEU A 620 -25.77 -28.50 -0.39
CA LEU A 620 -24.41 -28.97 -0.59
C LEU A 620 -23.67 -28.85 0.73
N VAL A 621 -23.25 -30.00 1.26
CA VAL A 621 -22.37 -30.11 2.43
C VAL A 621 -20.94 -29.98 1.90
N CYS A 622 -20.30 -28.84 2.14
CA CYS A 622 -18.84 -28.78 2.16
C CYS A 622 -18.39 -29.54 3.41
N GLN A 623 -17.74 -30.69 3.23
CA GLN A 623 -17.10 -31.38 4.35
C GLN A 623 -15.81 -30.65 4.77
N PRO A 624 -15.47 -30.69 6.07
CA PRO A 624 -14.43 -29.86 6.69
C PRO A 624 -13.02 -30.09 6.16
#